data_AF-A0A919NR93-F1
#
_entry.id   AF-A0A919NR93-F1
#
_cell.length_a   1.000
_cell.length_b   1.000
_cell.length_c   1.000
_cell.angle_alpha   90.00
_cell.angle_beta   90.00
_cell.angle_gamma   90.00
#
_symmetry.space_group_name_H-M   'P 1'
#
loop_
_entity.id
_entity.type
_entity.pdbx_description
1 polymer ?
#
loop_
_entity_poly.entity_id
_entity_poly.type
_entity_poly.pdbx_seq_one_letter_code
_entity_poly.pdbx_strand_id
1 'polypeptide(L)'
;MEMFYLIVVSAMIITILAVSAWTWPALAQEAEPSADPKPEPEASAPRQSLEGVLVTQLMAGEISTAQYRRAVEGLAARDEDRHPMAVPPENGTADA
;
A
#
# COMPACT_ATOMS: atom_id res chain seq x y z
N MET A 1 -32.97 -8.70 23.02
CA MET A 1 -32.34 -7.93 21.92
C MET A 1 -30.82 -7.82 22.10
N GLU A 2 -30.35 -7.58 23.33
CA GLU A 2 -28.91 -7.45 23.66
C GLU A 2 -28.08 -8.71 23.32
N MET A 3 -28.58 -9.91 23.66
CA MET A 3 -27.90 -11.17 23.35
C MET A 3 -27.82 -11.45 21.84
N PHE A 4 -28.85 -11.05 21.09
CA PHE A 4 -28.86 -11.15 19.62
C PHE A 4 -27.85 -10.19 18.98
N TYR A 5 -27.76 -8.96 19.51
CA TYR A 5 -26.79 -7.97 19.07
C TYR A 5 -25.35 -8.45 19.27
N LEU A 6 -25.03 -9.02 20.44
CA LEU A 6 -23.70 -9.57 20.72
C LEU A 6 -23.33 -10.71 19.76
N ILE A 7 -24.28 -11.59 19.44
CA ILE A 7 -24.09 -12.67 18.49
C ILE A 7 -23.78 -12.11 17.09
N VAL A 8 -24.56 -11.14 16.61
CA VAL A 8 -24.35 -10.54 15.29
C VAL A 8 -23.00 -9.81 15.19
N VAL A 9 -22.63 -9.04 16.22
CA VAL A 9 -21.33 -8.33 16.26
C VAL A 9 -20.16 -9.31 16.29
N SER A 10 -20.26 -10.36 17.11
CA SER A 10 -19.22 -11.41 17.17
C SER A 10 -19.07 -12.13 15.83
N ALA A 11 -20.18 -12.47 15.18
CA ALA A 11 -20.19 -13.14 13.89
C ALA A 11 -19.53 -12.25 12.81
N MET A 12 -19.82 -10.94 12.82
CA MET A 12 -19.22 -9.96 11.92
C MET A 12 -17.70 -9.83 12.13
N ILE A 13 -17.24 -9.74 13.38
CA ILE A 13 -15.81 -9.68 13.71
C ILE A 13 -15.10 -10.95 13.24
N ILE A 14 -15.68 -12.12 13.50
CA ILE A 14 -15.12 -13.41 13.06
C ILE A 14 -15.01 -13.46 11.53
N THR A 15 -16.02 -12.97 10.79
CA THR A 15 -15.97 -12.96 9.32
C THR A 15 -14.87 -12.03 8.80
N ILE A 16 -14.73 -10.85 9.39
CA ILE A 16 -13.67 -9.90 9.03
C ILE A 16 -12.29 -10.51 9.28
N LEU A 17 -12.09 -11.14 10.45
CA LEU A 17 -10.83 -11.81 10.78
C LEU A 17 -10.53 -12.97 9.83
N ALA A 18 -11.54 -13.79 9.48
CA ALA A 18 -11.37 -14.91 8.56
C ALA A 18 -10.97 -14.46 7.14
N VAL A 19 -11.59 -13.38 6.63
CA VAL A 19 -11.23 -12.81 5.32
C VAL A 19 -9.81 -12.23 5.35
N SER A 20 -9.46 -11.51 6.43
CA SER A 20 -8.12 -10.93 6.58
C SER A 20 -7.01 -11.99 6.67
N ALA A 21 -7.28 -13.13 7.33
CA ALA A 21 -6.36 -14.26 7.41
C ALA A 21 -6.16 -14.93 6.04
N TRP A 22 -7.18 -14.95 5.18
CA TRP A 22 -7.09 -15.51 3.84
C TRP A 22 -6.24 -14.65 2.89
N THR A 23 -6.18 -13.33 3.13
CA THR A 23 -5.30 -12.41 2.39
C THR A 23 -3.83 -12.44 2.83
N TRP A 24 -3.48 -13.27 3.82
CA TRP A 24 -2.14 -13.34 4.42
C TRP A 24 -1.45 -14.71 4.30
N PRO A 25 -1.09 -15.23 3.10
CA PRO A 25 -0.15 -16.34 3.01
C PRO A 25 1.19 -15.88 2.41
N ALA A 26 1.80 -14.81 2.94
CA ALA A 26 3.13 -14.38 2.49
C ALA A 26 4.11 -13.94 3.60
N LEU A 27 3.67 -13.60 4.82
CA LEU A 27 4.59 -13.14 5.88
C LEU A 27 4.86 -14.16 7.00
N ALA A 28 4.19 -15.31 7.00
CA ALA A 28 4.30 -16.29 8.10
C ALA A 28 5.22 -17.49 7.81
N GLN A 29 5.87 -17.55 6.63
CA GLN A 29 6.76 -18.67 6.27
C GLN A 29 8.27 -18.38 6.45
N GLU A 30 8.68 -17.21 6.94
CA GLU A 30 10.09 -16.91 7.21
C GLU A 30 10.44 -17.07 8.71
N ALA A 31 10.12 -18.24 9.27
CA ALA A 31 10.59 -18.64 10.58
C ALA A 31 11.22 -20.05 10.53
N GLU A 32 12.22 -20.23 9.68
CA GLU A 32 13.18 -21.34 9.77
C GLU A 32 14.59 -20.76 9.55
N PRO A 33 15.46 -20.70 10.57
CA PRO A 33 16.85 -20.31 10.40
C PRO A 33 17.66 -21.56 10.06
N SER A 34 18.14 -21.68 8.82
CA SER A 34 19.19 -22.64 8.47
C SER A 34 20.14 -22.09 7.40
N ALA A 35 21.31 -21.66 7.90
CA ALA A 35 22.65 -21.73 7.29
C ALA A 35 22.86 -21.34 5.80
N ASP A 36 23.30 -20.08 5.58
CA ASP A 36 24.52 -19.60 4.89
C ASP A 36 25.13 -20.35 3.65
N PRO A 37 25.89 -19.69 2.73
CA PRO A 37 25.75 -18.38 2.06
C PRO A 37 25.80 -18.50 0.51
N LYS A 38 25.04 -17.67 -0.20
CA LYS A 38 25.43 -17.16 -1.52
C LYS A 38 24.80 -15.78 -1.72
N PRO A 39 25.57 -14.67 -1.74
CA PRO A 39 24.99 -13.41 -2.15
C PRO A 39 24.92 -13.43 -3.68
N GLU A 40 23.93 -14.14 -4.22
CA GLU A 40 23.33 -13.65 -5.46
C GLU A 40 22.68 -12.30 -5.10
N PRO A 41 22.89 -11.24 -5.90
CA PRO A 41 22.11 -10.05 -5.72
C PRO A 41 20.67 -10.47 -5.97
N GLU A 42 19.94 -10.69 -4.87
CA GLU A 42 18.49 -10.84 -4.89
C GLU A 42 18.00 -9.72 -5.78
N ALA A 43 17.48 -10.09 -6.95
CA ALA A 43 16.71 -9.20 -7.78
C ALA A 43 15.59 -8.72 -6.86
N SER A 44 15.84 -7.56 -6.24
CA SER A 44 15.01 -7.05 -5.16
C SER A 44 13.61 -7.08 -5.70
N ALA A 45 12.75 -7.92 -5.11
CA ALA A 45 11.34 -7.95 -5.47
C ALA A 45 10.90 -6.48 -5.58
N PRO A 46 10.31 -6.05 -6.72
CA PRO A 46 10.02 -4.64 -6.92
C PRO A 46 9.28 -4.17 -5.69
N ARG A 47 9.87 -3.24 -4.91
CA ARG A 47 9.20 -2.71 -3.71
C ARG A 47 7.84 -2.24 -4.21
N GLN A 48 6.77 -2.92 -3.80
CA GLN A 48 5.43 -2.59 -4.27
C GLN A 48 5.21 -1.11 -3.97
N SER A 49 5.15 -0.29 -5.02
CA SER A 49 4.88 1.13 -4.87
C SER A 49 3.48 1.27 -4.29
N LEU A 50 3.31 2.16 -3.32
CA LEU A 50 2.01 2.45 -2.70
C LEU A 50 0.95 2.81 -3.75
N GLU A 51 1.35 3.49 -4.83
CA GLU A 51 0.48 3.83 -5.96
C GLU A 51 0.01 2.57 -6.71
N GLY A 52 0.90 1.59 -6.89
CA GLY A 52 0.57 0.32 -7.54
C GLY A 52 -0.43 -0.51 -6.73
N VAL A 53 -0.33 -0.47 -5.40
CA VAL A 53 -1.32 -1.09 -4.50
C VAL A 53 -2.69 -0.41 -4.65
N LEU A 54 -2.73 0.93 -4.66
CA LEU A 54 -3.98 1.68 -4.83
C LEU A 54 -4.66 1.41 -6.19
N VAL A 55 -3.88 1.29 -7.27
CA VAL A 55 -4.42 0.93 -8.59
C VAL A 55 -5.00 -0.48 -8.58
N THR A 56 -4.32 -1.42 -7.93
CA THR A 56 -4.79 -2.81 -7.81
C THR A 56 -6.12 -2.86 -7.05
N GLN A 57 -6.24 -2.14 -5.93
CA GLN A 57 -7.49 -2.05 -5.16
C GLN A 57 -8.64 -1.40 -5.94
N LEU A 58 -8.34 -0.37 -6.75
CA LEU A 58 -9.35 0.26 -7.61
C LEU A 58 -9.86 -0.72 -8.68
N MET A 59 -8.95 -1.46 -9.33
CA MET A 59 -9.30 -2.45 -10.34
C MET A 59 -10.06 -3.64 -9.76
N ALA A 60 -9.75 -4.02 -8.51
CA ALA A 60 -10.49 -5.02 -7.75
C ALA A 60 -11.86 -4.53 -7.27
N GLY A 61 -12.15 -3.23 -7.37
CA GLY A 61 -13.38 -2.61 -6.86
C GLY A 61 -13.43 -2.49 -5.34
N GLU A 62 -12.31 -2.69 -4.65
CA GLU A 62 -12.18 -2.57 -3.19
C GLU A 62 -12.22 -1.11 -2.73
N ILE A 63 -11.78 -0.19 -3.60
CA ILE A 63 -11.91 1.25 -3.41
C ILE A 63 -12.63 1.89 -4.59
N SER A 64 -13.36 2.96 -4.32
CA SER A 64 -13.97 3.79 -5.35
C SER A 64 -12.96 4.75 -5.99
N THR A 65 -13.26 5.24 -7.18
CA THR A 65 -12.44 6.26 -7.86
C THR A 65 -12.26 7.53 -7.02
N ALA A 66 -13.28 7.92 -6.23
CA ALA A 66 -13.19 9.08 -5.34
C ALA A 66 -12.20 8.84 -4.18
N GLN A 67 -12.17 7.62 -3.63
CA GLN A 67 -11.21 7.23 -2.58
C GLN A 67 -9.79 7.15 -3.14
N TYR A 68 -9.61 6.58 -4.33
CA TYR A 68 -8.32 6.55 -5.02
C TYR A 68 -7.76 7.97 -5.19
N ARG A 69 -8.56 8.90 -5.74
CA ARG A 69 -8.13 10.28 -5.95
C ARG A 69 -7.67 10.95 -4.66
N ARG A 70 -8.46 10.83 -3.58
CA ARG A 70 -8.12 11.41 -2.28
C ARG A 70 -6.85 10.80 -1.68
N ALA A 71 -6.63 9.50 -1.88
CA ALA A 71 -5.42 8.83 -1.41
C ALA A 71 -4.18 9.31 -2.17
N VAL A 72 -4.26 9.44 -3.50
CA VAL A 72 -3.18 9.96 -4.34
C VAL A 72 -2.86 11.42 -4.01
N GLU A 73 -3.87 12.27 -3.80
CA GLU A 73 -3.68 13.65 -3.33
C GLU A 73 -2.88 13.71 -2.03
N GLY A 74 -3.20 12.85 -1.06
CA GLY A 74 -2.48 12.76 0.21
C GLY A 74 -1.06 12.20 0.06
N LEU A 75 -0.80 11.35 -0.93
CA LEU A 75 0.54 10.86 -1.24
C LEU A 75 1.39 11.96 -1.86
N ALA A 76 0.85 12.68 -2.84
CA ALA A 76 1.52 13.80 -3.50
C ALA A 76 1.87 14.92 -2.53
N ALA A 77 0.95 15.29 -1.62
CA ALA A 77 1.23 16.29 -0.59
C ALA A 77 2.42 15.90 0.30
N ARG A 78 2.48 14.63 0.70
CA ARG A 78 3.61 14.11 1.50
C ARG A 78 4.88 13.93 0.68
N ASP A 79 4.76 13.73 -0.63
CA ASP A 79 5.92 13.63 -1.50
C ASP A 79 6.55 15.00 -1.72
N GLU A 80 5.75 16.06 -1.89
CA GLU A 80 6.24 17.44 -1.94
C GLU A 80 6.98 17.82 -0.65
N ASP A 81 6.46 17.41 0.52
CA ASP A 81 7.15 17.61 1.80
C ASP A 81 8.52 16.89 1.88
N ARG A 82 8.65 15.72 1.25
CA ARG A 82 9.87 14.89 1.29
C ARG A 82 10.85 15.21 0.17
N HIS A 83 10.34 15.59 -0.98
CA HIS A 83 11.05 15.80 -2.24
C HIS A 83 10.54 17.08 -2.90
N PRO A 84 10.80 18.26 -2.30
CA PRO A 84 10.30 19.52 -2.84
C PRO A 84 10.87 19.76 -4.24
N MET A 85 10.00 20.10 -5.19
CA MET A 85 10.44 20.39 -6.55
C MET A 85 11.04 21.79 -6.63
N ALA A 86 12.35 21.88 -6.88
CA ALA A 86 12.99 23.16 -7.18
C ALA A 86 12.62 23.61 -8.59
N VAL A 87 11.98 24.78 -8.69
CA VAL A 87 11.73 25.43 -9.99
C VAL A 87 13.09 25.91 -10.53
N PRO A 88 13.50 25.48 -11.74
CA PRO A 88 14.74 25.97 -12.35
C PRO A 88 14.71 27.50 -12.49
N PRO A 89 15.83 28.21 -12.29
CA PRO A 89 15.87 29.64 -12.52
C PRO A 89 15.50 29.95 -13.98
N GLU A 90 14.71 31.00 -14.17
CA GLU A 90 14.27 31.53 -15.46
C GLU A 90 15.41 32.21 -16.26
N ASN A 91 16.60 31.61 -16.31
CA ASN A 91 17.73 32.14 -17.06
C ASN A 91 17.79 31.49 -18.44
N GLY A 92 16.79 31.83 -19.24
CA GLY A 92 16.75 31.63 -20.68
C GLY A 92 16.51 32.95 -21.38
N THR A 93 17.35 33.96 -21.15
CA THR A 93 17.57 35.01 -22.15
C THR A 93 18.16 34.32 -23.38
N ALA A 94 17.29 33.84 -24.26
CA ALA A 94 17.59 33.73 -25.68
C ALA A 94 17.64 35.17 -26.22
N ASP A 95 18.72 35.89 -25.92
CA ASP A 95 18.94 37.25 -26.39
C ASP A 95 20.27 37.30 -27.15
N ALA A 96 20.15 37.60 -28.44
CA ALA A 96 21.13 37.99 -29.46
C ALA A 96 22.26 37.03 -29.87
#